data_AF-A0AAV5C199-F1
#
_entry.id   AF-A0AAV5C199-F1
#
_cell.length_a   1.000
_cell.length_b   1.000
_cell.length_c   1.000
_cell.angle_alpha   90.00
_cell.angle_beta   90.00
_cell.angle_gamma   90.00
#
_symmetry.space_group_name_H-M   'P 1'
#
loop_
_entity.id
_entity.type
_entity.pdbx_description
1 polymer ?
#
loop_
_entity_poly.entity_id
_entity_poly.type
_entity_poly.pdbx_seq_one_letter_code
_entity_poly.pdbx_strand_id
1 'polypeptide(L)'
;MPPDSGSMFLGLFPSQSIGSLPQTVGVEFDTCRNDGWDPPNITDHTGININSIISKSYTALPNMGLYGTMSANITYDGGSGMMKASLGLADGSSYGVEMPVDFMDAGVPQYANVGFSAATGVLTESHELLSCASVAGLVAAAALLWVIFERRRRSSIVEIELQVAKKFSYHELSTATGNFSEDGLLGAGAFGQVYKGELRDPRMPLVAVKRLTRMLDQTRREQDYVTEITTLGQLSHRNLIKLVGWCDGGGDNKLLLVYELVTNGKP
;
A
#
# COMPACT_ATOMS: atom_id res chain seq x y z
N MET A 1 -15.22 23.90 2.26
CA MET A 1 -15.10 25.21 1.58
C MET A 1 -15.69 26.27 2.50
N PRO A 2 -15.02 27.41 2.72
CA PRO A 2 -15.58 28.52 3.48
C PRO A 2 -16.86 29.08 2.82
N PRO A 3 -17.80 29.67 3.57
CA PRO A 3 -18.94 30.38 3.00
C PRO A 3 -18.48 31.52 2.06
N ASP A 4 -19.18 31.74 0.96
CA ASP A 4 -18.94 32.83 0.01
C ASP A 4 -17.51 32.90 -0.58
N SER A 5 -16.87 31.73 -0.75
CA SER A 5 -15.53 31.57 -1.34
C SER A 5 -15.63 31.13 -2.80
N GLY A 6 -15.80 32.10 -3.71
CA GLY A 6 -15.81 31.88 -5.17
C GLY A 6 -15.02 32.96 -5.89
N SER A 7 -14.72 32.77 -7.18
CA SER A 7 -13.93 33.71 -7.99
C SER A 7 -12.51 33.95 -7.42
N MET A 8 -12.05 35.19 -7.32
CA MET A 8 -10.73 35.63 -6.84
C MET A 8 -10.24 35.02 -5.51
N PHE A 9 -11.12 34.36 -4.76
CA PHE A 9 -10.80 33.73 -3.49
C PHE A 9 -10.48 32.22 -3.57
N LEU A 10 -10.37 31.68 -4.79
CA LEU A 10 -9.90 30.32 -5.07
C LEU A 10 -10.65 29.19 -4.34
N GLY A 11 -11.83 29.41 -3.77
CA GLY A 11 -12.49 28.42 -2.90
C GLY A 11 -11.75 28.13 -1.58
N LEU A 12 -10.70 28.90 -1.29
CA LEU A 12 -9.82 28.78 -0.13
C LEU A 12 -10.05 29.90 0.89
N PHE A 13 -10.61 31.03 0.46
CA PHE A 13 -10.76 32.25 1.29
C PHE A 13 -12.22 32.75 1.35
N PRO A 14 -12.81 33.03 2.52
CA PRO A 14 -14.09 33.76 2.58
C PRO A 14 -13.92 35.21 2.09
N SER A 15 -14.88 35.69 1.31
CA SER A 15 -14.85 36.98 0.57
C SER A 15 -14.71 38.25 1.43
N GLN A 16 -14.77 38.15 2.75
CA GLN A 16 -14.76 39.29 3.68
C GLN A 16 -13.47 39.41 4.52
N SER A 17 -12.49 38.51 4.36
CA SER A 17 -11.29 38.49 5.21
C SER A 17 -10.01 38.20 4.43
N ILE A 18 -9.41 39.26 3.92
CA ILE A 18 -8.13 39.26 3.16
C ILE A 18 -6.92 38.95 4.08
N GLY A 19 -7.09 39.04 5.41
CA GLY A 19 -5.99 39.06 6.38
C GLY A 19 -6.03 38.10 7.58
N SER A 20 -6.97 37.16 7.67
CA SER A 20 -6.91 36.11 8.70
C SER A 20 -7.63 34.85 8.25
N LEU A 21 -6.87 33.95 7.63
CA LEU A 21 -7.37 32.77 6.92
C LEU A 21 -6.85 31.48 7.60
N PRO A 22 -7.46 30.31 7.34
CA PRO A 22 -7.02 29.03 7.89
C PRO A 22 -5.53 28.77 7.62
N GLN A 23 -4.89 28.02 8.53
CA GLN A 23 -3.47 27.65 8.52
C GLN A 23 -3.07 26.98 7.19
N THR A 24 -2.66 27.79 6.21
CA THR A 24 -2.49 27.41 4.81
C THR A 24 -1.26 28.09 4.25
N VAL A 25 -0.46 27.33 3.52
CA VAL A 25 0.61 27.84 2.67
C VAL A 25 0.32 27.40 1.25
N GLY A 26 0.35 28.35 0.32
CA GLY A 26 -0.02 28.12 -1.07
C GLY A 26 1.00 28.72 -2.03
N VAL A 27 1.02 28.17 -3.24
CA VAL A 27 1.65 28.78 -4.40
C VAL A 27 0.53 29.13 -5.38
N GLU A 28 0.48 30.39 -5.80
CA GLU A 28 -0.50 30.86 -6.79
C GLU A 28 0.15 31.11 -8.15
N PHE A 29 -0.67 30.94 -9.18
CA PHE A 29 -0.42 31.37 -10.56
C PHE A 29 -1.63 32.19 -10.96
N ASP A 30 -1.56 33.49 -10.67
CA ASP A 30 -2.67 34.41 -10.82
C ASP A 30 -2.65 35.05 -12.21
N THR A 31 -3.79 34.96 -12.90
CA THR A 31 -4.02 35.50 -14.25
C THR A 31 -4.75 36.84 -14.22
N CYS A 32 -5.20 37.30 -13.04
CA CYS A 32 -6.07 38.46 -12.95
C CYS A 32 -5.80 39.33 -11.73
N ARG A 33 -5.10 40.46 -11.96
CA ARG A 33 -4.95 41.51 -10.96
C ARG A 33 -6.27 41.97 -10.35
N ASN A 34 -6.30 42.01 -9.03
CA ASN A 34 -7.31 42.60 -8.19
C ASN A 34 -6.75 43.80 -7.42
N ASP A 35 -7.35 44.96 -7.66
CA ASP A 35 -6.97 46.19 -6.96
C ASP A 35 -7.26 46.07 -5.45
N GLY A 36 -6.20 46.17 -4.64
CA GLY A 36 -6.29 46.17 -3.18
C GLY A 36 -5.37 45.17 -2.50
N TRP A 37 -5.04 44.05 -3.15
CA TRP A 37 -4.15 43.03 -2.58
C TRP A 37 -3.07 42.51 -3.53
N ASP A 38 -3.25 42.65 -4.84
CA ASP A 38 -2.22 42.23 -5.80
C ASP A 38 -1.12 43.26 -6.01
N PRO A 39 0.07 42.82 -6.48
CA PRO A 39 1.17 43.72 -6.75
C PRO A 39 0.81 44.84 -7.75
N PRO A 40 1.22 46.09 -7.50
CA PRO A 40 0.86 47.20 -8.36
C PRO A 40 1.53 47.07 -9.73
N ASN A 41 0.75 47.32 -10.79
CA ASN A 41 1.17 47.30 -12.19
C ASN A 41 1.61 45.93 -12.73
N ILE A 42 1.22 44.85 -12.06
CA ILE A 42 1.43 43.48 -12.53
C ILE A 42 0.05 42.87 -12.80
N THR A 43 -0.19 42.35 -14.00
CA THR A 43 -1.47 41.71 -14.35
C THR A 43 -1.47 40.24 -13.96
N ASP A 44 -0.40 39.54 -14.32
CA ASP A 44 -0.22 38.11 -14.10
C ASP A 44 0.98 37.92 -13.17
N HIS A 45 0.87 37.09 -12.14
CA HIS A 45 1.98 36.80 -11.24
C HIS A 45 1.97 35.36 -10.73
N THR A 46 3.14 34.90 -10.31
CA THR A 46 3.25 33.72 -9.43
C THR A 46 3.67 34.17 -8.05
N GLY A 47 3.13 33.52 -7.03
CA GLY A 47 3.22 34.01 -5.66
C GLY A 47 3.28 32.90 -4.62
N ILE A 48 3.86 33.21 -3.45
CA ILE A 48 3.85 32.36 -2.27
C ILE A 48 3.01 33.05 -1.19
N ASN A 49 1.93 32.39 -0.81
CA ASN A 49 0.91 32.89 0.10
C ASN A 49 1.02 32.16 1.44
N ILE A 50 0.98 32.90 2.56
CA ILE A 50 0.97 32.32 3.91
C ILE A 50 -0.20 32.93 4.68
N ASN A 51 -1.22 32.12 4.98
CA ASN A 51 -2.42 32.50 5.73
C ASN A 51 -3.15 33.75 5.21
N SER A 52 -2.89 34.14 3.95
CA SER A 52 -3.46 35.31 3.29
C SER A 52 -3.40 35.10 1.78
N ILE A 53 -4.36 35.68 1.05
CA ILE A 53 -4.32 35.77 -0.42
C ILE A 53 -3.26 36.77 -0.91
N ILE A 54 -2.78 37.68 -0.05
CA ILE A 54 -1.67 38.57 -0.40
C ILE A 54 -0.39 37.75 -0.45
N SER A 55 0.23 37.72 -1.63
CA SER A 55 1.54 37.10 -1.83
C SER A 55 2.61 37.74 -0.96
N LYS A 56 3.28 36.94 -0.13
CA LYS A 56 4.44 37.39 0.66
C LYS A 56 5.70 37.53 -0.21
N SER A 57 5.81 36.71 -1.24
CA SER A 57 6.84 36.77 -2.27
C SER A 57 6.16 36.54 -3.61
N TYR A 58 6.55 37.26 -4.66
CA TYR A 58 5.94 37.14 -5.97
C TYR A 58 6.92 37.47 -7.09
N THR A 59 6.62 36.95 -8.28
CA THR A 59 7.32 37.23 -9.53
C THR A 59 6.30 37.57 -10.60
N ALA A 60 6.52 38.69 -11.31
CA ALA A 60 5.68 39.06 -12.44
C ALA A 60 5.80 38.05 -13.59
N LEU A 61 4.66 37.70 -14.18
CA LEU A 61 4.57 36.86 -15.36
C LEU A 61 4.29 37.71 -16.60
N PRO A 62 4.48 37.17 -17.81
CA PRO A 62 4.11 37.88 -19.04
C PRO A 62 2.62 38.17 -19.05
N ASN A 63 2.24 39.44 -19.22
CA ASN A 63 0.83 39.87 -19.24
C ASN A 63 0.04 39.10 -20.31
N MET A 64 -1.06 38.46 -19.91
CA MET A 64 -1.91 37.63 -20.77
C MET A 64 -1.12 36.51 -21.49
N GLY A 65 -0.03 36.03 -20.88
CA GLY A 65 0.91 35.08 -21.48
C GLY A 65 0.69 33.63 -21.07
N LEU A 66 -0.26 33.35 -20.18
CA LEU A 66 -0.49 32.03 -19.61
C LEU A 66 -1.43 31.17 -20.48
N TYR A 67 -0.98 30.87 -21.71
CA TYR A 67 -1.72 30.03 -22.64
C TYR A 67 -0.93 28.76 -23.03
N GLY A 68 -1.68 27.71 -23.37
CA GLY A 68 -1.11 26.42 -23.77
C GLY A 68 -0.72 25.54 -22.58
N THR A 69 0.05 24.48 -22.86
CA THR A 69 0.49 23.54 -21.82
C THR A 69 1.66 24.13 -21.04
N MET A 70 1.49 24.23 -19.72
CA MET A 70 2.49 24.75 -18.80
C MET A 70 2.92 23.67 -17.80
N SER A 71 4.09 23.83 -17.20
CA SER A 71 4.62 22.91 -16.19
C SER A 71 4.96 23.67 -14.92
N ALA A 72 4.28 23.34 -13.83
CA ALA A 72 4.59 23.88 -12.50
C ALA A 72 5.46 22.89 -11.72
N ASN A 73 6.51 23.40 -11.07
CA ASN A 73 7.32 22.64 -10.11
C ASN A 73 7.35 23.39 -8.78
N ILE A 74 6.96 22.72 -7.70
CA ILE A 74 6.99 23.26 -6.33
C ILE A 74 7.87 22.36 -5.48
N THR A 75 8.86 22.96 -4.82
CA THR A 75 9.80 22.26 -3.95
C THR A 75 9.89 22.96 -2.61
N TYR A 76 10.10 22.16 -1.56
CA TYR A 76 10.37 22.65 -0.22
C TYR A 76 11.54 21.86 0.36
N ASP A 77 12.56 22.57 0.81
CA ASP A 77 13.70 22.00 1.52
C ASP A 77 13.48 22.14 3.03
N GLY A 78 13.18 21.03 3.70
CA GLY A 78 12.96 21.02 5.16
C GLY A 78 14.19 21.32 6.00
N GLY A 79 15.41 21.25 5.44
CA GLY A 79 16.64 21.61 6.14
C GLY A 79 16.88 23.12 6.18
N SER A 80 16.60 23.81 5.08
CA SER A 80 16.76 25.28 4.98
C SER A 80 15.46 26.06 5.22
N GLY A 81 14.31 25.40 5.17
CA GLY A 81 12.99 26.04 5.16
C GLY A 81 12.66 26.74 3.84
N MET A 82 13.43 26.52 2.77
CA MET A 82 13.25 27.25 1.51
C MET A 82 12.13 26.62 0.68
N MET A 83 11.10 27.39 0.37
CA MET A 83 10.10 27.05 -0.64
C MET A 83 10.46 27.71 -1.97
N LYS A 84 10.41 26.93 -3.05
CA LYS A 84 10.60 27.42 -4.43
C LYS A 84 9.49 26.92 -5.32
N ALA A 85 8.94 27.80 -6.14
CA ALA A 85 8.01 27.47 -7.20
C ALA A 85 8.54 27.98 -8.54
N SER A 86 8.30 27.23 -9.61
CA SER A 86 8.58 27.68 -10.98
C SER A 86 7.46 27.27 -11.92
N LEU A 87 7.11 28.16 -12.84
CA LEU A 87 6.19 27.95 -13.94
C LEU A 87 6.96 27.99 -15.26
N GLY A 88 7.02 26.85 -15.95
CA GLY A 88 7.49 26.75 -17.33
C GLY A 88 6.33 26.98 -18.30
N LEU A 89 6.51 27.91 -19.24
CA LEU A 89 5.54 28.24 -20.27
C LEU A 89 5.76 27.41 -21.55
N ALA A 90 4.76 27.40 -22.43
CA ALA A 90 4.78 26.65 -23.68
C ALA A 90 5.88 27.12 -24.67
N ASP A 91 6.32 28.38 -24.55
CA ASP A 91 7.42 28.95 -25.33
C ASP A 91 8.82 28.56 -24.81
N GLY A 92 8.89 27.78 -23.72
CA GLY A 92 10.12 27.34 -23.07
C GLY A 92 10.67 28.33 -22.04
N SER A 93 10.06 29.50 -21.85
CA SER A 93 10.41 30.41 -20.76
C SER A 93 10.01 29.84 -19.40
N SER A 94 10.70 30.26 -18.34
CA SER A 94 10.45 29.79 -16.98
C SER A 94 10.57 30.94 -15.99
N TYR A 95 9.58 31.05 -15.10
CA TYR A 95 9.49 32.09 -14.09
C TYR A 95 9.39 31.44 -12.72
N GLY A 96 10.13 31.95 -11.74
CA GLY A 96 10.18 31.36 -10.42
C GLY A 96 10.05 32.37 -9.30
N VAL A 97 9.56 31.89 -8.16
CA VAL A 97 9.45 32.62 -6.90
C VAL A 97 10.00 31.74 -5.79
N GLU A 98 10.70 32.34 -4.85
CA GLU A 98 11.23 31.63 -3.68
C GLU A 98 11.13 32.50 -2.42
N MET A 99 10.93 31.85 -1.27
CA MET A 99 11.07 32.46 0.05
C MET A 99 11.27 31.39 1.14
N PRO A 100 11.88 31.77 2.28
CA PRO A 100 11.80 30.96 3.49
C PRO A 100 10.34 30.82 3.96
N VAL A 101 9.93 29.60 4.27
CA VAL A 101 8.61 29.25 4.80
C VAL A 101 8.81 28.40 6.03
N ASP A 102 8.24 28.83 7.16
CA ASP A 102 8.11 28.01 8.34
C ASP A 102 6.64 27.56 8.45
N PHE A 103 6.40 26.26 8.19
CA PHE A 103 5.06 25.69 8.28
C PHE A 103 4.51 25.68 9.71
N MET A 104 5.37 25.60 10.73
CA MET A 104 4.95 25.63 12.13
C MET A 104 4.54 27.04 12.54
N ASP A 105 5.30 28.07 12.13
CA ASP A 105 4.93 29.47 12.33
C ASP A 105 3.65 29.85 11.57
N ALA A 106 3.48 29.30 10.36
CA ALA A 106 2.22 29.38 9.62
C ALA A 106 1.06 28.63 10.29
N GLY A 107 1.33 27.85 11.34
CA GLY A 107 0.35 27.07 12.10
C GLY A 107 -0.11 25.79 11.42
N VAL A 108 0.54 25.35 10.34
CA VAL A 108 0.14 24.15 9.61
C VAL A 108 0.29 22.91 10.52
N PRO A 109 -0.77 22.11 10.70
CA PRO A 109 -0.71 20.94 11.57
C PRO A 109 0.23 19.85 11.02
N GLN A 110 0.68 18.95 11.91
CA GLN A 110 1.54 17.81 11.55
C GLN A 110 0.95 16.94 10.42
N TYR A 111 -0.39 16.87 10.35
CA TYR A 111 -1.11 16.24 9.26
C TYR A 111 -1.87 17.32 8.49
N ALA A 112 -1.41 17.58 7.27
CA ALA A 112 -2.02 18.55 6.37
C ALA A 112 -2.39 17.90 5.04
N ASN A 113 -3.40 18.45 4.39
CA ASN A 113 -3.78 18.05 3.05
C ASN A 113 -2.98 18.84 2.02
N VAL A 114 -2.57 18.17 0.96
CA VAL A 114 -1.98 18.79 -0.23
C VAL A 114 -2.97 18.62 -1.37
N GLY A 115 -3.19 19.67 -2.14
CA GLY A 115 -4.14 19.66 -3.24
C GLY A 115 -4.02 20.89 -4.11
N PHE A 116 -4.97 21.01 -5.03
CA PHE A 116 -5.06 22.13 -5.97
C PHE A 116 -6.41 22.81 -5.79
N SER A 117 -6.43 24.11 -6.04
CA SER A 117 -7.66 24.87 -6.19
C SER A 117 -7.55 25.80 -7.39
N ALA A 118 -8.69 26.07 -8.02
CA ALA A 118 -8.80 27.00 -9.11
C ALA A 118 -10.18 27.66 -9.02
N ALA A 119 -10.26 28.90 -9.46
CA ALA A 119 -11.53 29.61 -9.53
C ALA A 119 -11.49 30.63 -10.66
N THR A 120 -12.67 30.86 -11.24
CA THR A 120 -12.85 31.78 -12.36
C THR A 120 -13.76 32.93 -11.94
N GLY A 121 -13.50 34.11 -12.47
CA GLY A 121 -14.32 35.30 -12.24
C GLY A 121 -15.28 35.60 -13.38
N VAL A 122 -15.54 36.88 -13.61
CA VAL A 122 -16.40 37.37 -14.71
C VAL A 122 -15.79 37.07 -16.09
N LEU A 123 -14.46 36.96 -16.14
CA LEU A 123 -13.72 36.43 -17.29
C LEU A 123 -13.49 34.94 -17.07
N THR A 124 -14.07 34.12 -17.94
CA THR A 124 -14.02 32.65 -17.82
C THR A 124 -12.72 32.12 -18.41
N GLU A 125 -11.92 31.43 -17.58
CA GLU A 125 -10.73 30.69 -18.00
C GLU A 125 -10.89 29.20 -17.68
N SER A 126 -10.29 28.31 -18.48
CA SER A 126 -10.28 26.87 -18.20
C SER A 126 -8.98 26.49 -17.50
N HIS A 127 -9.07 26.06 -16.25
CA HIS A 127 -7.94 25.51 -15.50
C HIS A 127 -8.02 23.98 -15.50
N GLU A 128 -7.16 23.33 -16.29
CA GLU A 128 -7.11 21.87 -16.39
C GLU A 128 -5.75 21.32 -15.91
N LEU A 129 -5.79 20.37 -14.97
CA LEU A 129 -4.61 19.61 -14.56
C LEU A 129 -4.47 18.37 -15.44
N LEU A 130 -3.47 18.37 -16.33
CA LEU A 130 -3.20 17.25 -17.23
C LEU A 130 -2.48 16.08 -16.54
N SER A 131 -1.63 16.37 -15.54
CA SER A 131 -0.86 15.37 -14.79
C SER A 131 -0.31 15.98 -13.49
N CYS A 132 -0.16 15.16 -12.44
CA CYS A 132 0.51 15.53 -11.21
C CYS A 132 1.24 14.31 -10.61
N ALA A 133 2.44 14.53 -10.06
CA ALA A 133 3.18 13.53 -9.29
C ALA A 133 3.79 14.17 -8.03
N SER A 134 3.85 13.41 -6.95
CA SER A 134 4.59 13.78 -5.74
C SER A 134 5.62 12.71 -5.40
N VAL A 135 6.77 13.11 -4.86
CA VAL A 135 7.84 12.17 -4.48
C VAL A 135 7.34 11.17 -3.43
N ALA A 136 6.54 11.63 -2.46
CA ALA A 136 5.94 10.77 -1.44
C ALA A 136 5.03 9.68 -2.06
N GLY A 137 4.23 10.04 -3.08
CA GLY A 137 3.38 9.09 -3.78
C GLY A 137 4.18 8.00 -4.51
N LEU A 138 5.27 8.37 -5.18
CA LEU A 138 6.14 7.43 -5.89
C LEU A 138 6.83 6.43 -4.93
N VAL A 139 7.31 6.91 -3.77
CA VAL A 139 7.92 6.04 -2.75
C VAL A 139 6.90 5.05 -2.18
N ALA A 140 5.69 5.50 -1.88
CA ALA A 140 4.62 4.63 -1.39
C ALA A 140 4.24 3.56 -2.43
N ALA A 141 4.15 3.94 -3.71
CA ALA A 141 3.88 3.01 -4.80
C ALA A 141 5.01 1.98 -4.97
N ALA A 142 6.26 2.41 -4.93
CA ALA A 142 7.42 1.52 -5.00
C ALA A 142 7.47 0.53 -3.82
N ALA A 143 7.19 1.00 -2.60
CA ALA A 143 7.10 0.16 -1.41
C ALA A 143 5.97 -0.88 -1.54
N LEU A 144 4.80 -0.47 -2.03
CA LEU A 144 3.67 -1.39 -2.27
C LEU A 144 4.03 -2.45 -3.33
N LEU A 145 4.65 -2.05 -4.44
CA LEU A 145 5.11 -2.96 -5.49
C LEU A 145 6.16 -3.95 -4.94
N TRP A 146 7.09 -3.47 -4.11
CA TRP A 146 8.08 -4.32 -3.45
C TRP A 146 7.41 -5.36 -2.54
N VAL A 147 6.43 -4.96 -1.72
CA VAL A 147 5.66 -5.88 -0.86
C VAL A 147 4.93 -6.94 -1.70
N ILE A 148 4.28 -6.54 -2.80
CA ILE A 148 3.57 -7.46 -3.70
C ILE A 148 4.55 -8.45 -4.35
N PHE A 149 5.69 -7.95 -4.83
CA PHE A 149 6.73 -8.76 -5.45
C PHE A 149 7.29 -9.79 -4.44
N GLU A 150 7.63 -9.35 -3.24
CA GLU A 150 8.19 -10.21 -2.19
C GLU A 150 7.18 -11.29 -1.74
N ARG A 151 5.89 -10.94 -1.66
CA ARG A 151 4.82 -11.92 -1.40
C ARG A 151 4.76 -13.00 -2.49
N ARG A 152 4.77 -12.61 -3.77
CA ARG A 152 4.75 -13.56 -4.89
C ARG A 152 5.98 -14.46 -4.89
N ARG A 153 7.17 -13.88 -4.65
CA ARG A 153 8.42 -14.63 -4.57
C ARG A 153 8.38 -15.70 -3.47
N ARG A 154 7.88 -15.36 -2.27
CA ARG A 154 7.71 -16.33 -1.17
C ARG A 154 6.73 -17.45 -1.53
N SER A 155 5.59 -17.13 -2.14
CA SER A 155 4.63 -18.15 -2.59
C SER A 155 5.24 -19.13 -3.59
N SER A 156 6.00 -18.64 -4.58
CA SER A 156 6.67 -19.51 -5.55
C SER A 156 7.78 -20.37 -4.93
N ILE A 157 8.53 -19.86 -3.96
CA ILE A 157 9.54 -20.66 -3.23
C ILE A 157 8.87 -21.81 -2.47
N VAL A 158 7.79 -21.52 -1.74
CA VAL A 158 7.02 -22.55 -1.02
C VAL A 158 6.51 -23.63 -1.98
N GLU A 159 5.98 -23.25 -3.13
CA GLU A 159 5.47 -24.21 -4.13
C GLU A 159 6.56 -25.10 -4.75
N ILE A 160 7.77 -24.56 -4.96
CA ILE A 160 8.94 -25.32 -5.44
C ILE A 160 9.47 -26.26 -4.35
N GLU A 161 9.54 -25.81 -3.10
CA GLU A 161 10.01 -26.63 -1.96
C GLU A 161 9.05 -27.79 -1.63
N LEU A 162 7.75 -27.61 -1.87
CA LEU A 162 6.73 -28.64 -1.69
C LEU A 162 6.81 -29.81 -2.69
N GLN A 163 7.64 -29.74 -3.74
CA GLN A 163 7.85 -30.83 -4.71
C GLN A 163 8.48 -32.09 -4.08
N VAL A 164 9.00 -32.01 -2.85
CA VAL A 164 9.57 -33.16 -2.12
C VAL A 164 8.50 -34.06 -1.48
N ALA A 165 7.28 -33.55 -1.26
CA ALA A 165 6.19 -34.27 -0.59
C ALA A 165 4.93 -34.33 -1.47
N LYS A 166 4.34 -35.52 -1.62
CA LYS A 166 3.21 -35.73 -2.55
C LYS A 166 1.94 -35.01 -2.07
N LYS A 167 1.29 -34.27 -2.97
CA LYS A 167 -0.07 -33.76 -2.73
C LYS A 167 -1.08 -34.89 -2.92
N PHE A 168 -1.84 -35.19 -1.87
CA PHE A 168 -2.91 -36.20 -1.86
C PHE A 168 -4.28 -35.55 -1.94
N SER A 169 -5.25 -36.25 -2.50
CA SER A 169 -6.65 -35.84 -2.42
C SER A 169 -7.26 -36.25 -1.07
N TYR A 170 -8.23 -35.48 -0.56
CA TYR A 170 -8.93 -35.83 0.67
C TYR A 170 -9.60 -37.20 0.55
N HIS A 171 -10.19 -37.49 -0.61
CA HIS A 171 -10.84 -38.77 -0.87
C HIS A 171 -9.87 -39.95 -0.77
N GLU A 172 -8.65 -39.79 -1.29
CA GLU A 172 -7.60 -40.81 -1.19
C GLU A 172 -7.24 -41.11 0.27
N LEU A 173 -7.03 -40.06 1.09
CA LEU A 173 -6.71 -40.22 2.51
C LEU A 173 -7.89 -40.70 3.36
N SER A 174 -9.11 -40.28 3.03
CA SER A 174 -10.34 -40.78 3.66
C SER A 174 -10.51 -42.27 3.39
N THR A 175 -10.28 -42.71 2.15
CA THR A 175 -10.33 -44.14 1.82
C THR A 175 -9.25 -44.92 2.56
N ALA A 176 -8.01 -44.41 2.55
CA ALA A 176 -6.85 -45.06 3.16
C ALA A 176 -7.00 -45.25 4.68
N THR A 177 -7.76 -44.37 5.35
CA THR A 177 -7.97 -44.37 6.81
C THR A 177 -9.31 -44.99 7.22
N GLY A 178 -10.06 -45.60 6.30
CA GLY A 178 -11.39 -46.14 6.59
C GLY A 178 -12.38 -45.05 7.02
N ASN A 179 -12.35 -43.90 6.36
CA ASN A 179 -13.06 -42.67 6.70
C ASN A 179 -12.72 -42.11 8.09
N PHE A 180 -11.44 -42.15 8.45
CA PHE A 180 -10.94 -41.72 9.77
C PHE A 180 -11.61 -42.48 10.92
N SER A 181 -11.74 -43.82 10.77
CA SER A 181 -12.36 -44.70 11.78
C SER A 181 -11.57 -44.70 13.09
N GLU A 182 -12.27 -44.84 14.22
CA GLU A 182 -11.64 -44.99 15.53
C GLU A 182 -10.78 -46.26 15.65
N ASP A 183 -11.11 -47.32 14.92
CA ASP A 183 -10.31 -48.55 14.86
C ASP A 183 -8.90 -48.32 14.33
N GLY A 184 -8.72 -47.25 13.53
CA GLY A 184 -7.45 -46.81 12.98
C GLY A 184 -6.79 -45.69 13.77
N LEU A 185 -7.35 -45.24 14.90
CA LEU A 185 -6.81 -44.12 15.66
C LEU A 185 -5.51 -44.53 16.38
N LEU A 186 -4.41 -43.89 16.00
CA LEU A 186 -3.09 -44.08 16.61
C LEU A 186 -2.87 -43.15 17.81
N GLY A 187 -3.52 -41.99 17.81
CA GLY A 187 -3.44 -41.04 18.92
C GLY A 187 -4.24 -39.76 18.68
N ALA A 188 -4.58 -39.07 19.77
CA ALA A 188 -5.29 -37.79 19.74
C ALA A 188 -4.67 -36.82 20.75
N GLY A 189 -4.57 -35.54 20.39
CA GLY A 189 -4.03 -34.51 21.28
C GLY A 189 -4.28 -33.09 20.78
N ALA A 190 -3.58 -32.12 21.37
CA ALA A 190 -3.76 -30.69 21.07
C ALA A 190 -3.48 -30.30 19.60
N PHE A 191 -2.71 -31.13 18.88
CA PHE A 191 -2.35 -30.94 17.48
C PHE A 191 -3.22 -31.75 16.52
N GLY A 192 -4.29 -32.35 17.02
CA GLY A 192 -5.27 -33.10 16.25
C GLY A 192 -5.22 -34.61 16.47
N GLN A 193 -5.75 -35.35 15.51
CA GLN A 193 -5.91 -36.81 15.56
C GLN A 193 -5.03 -37.47 14.51
N VAL A 194 -4.42 -38.60 14.85
CA VAL A 194 -3.52 -39.35 13.97
C VAL A 194 -4.14 -40.71 13.71
N TYR A 195 -4.30 -41.04 12.43
CA TYR A 195 -4.92 -42.29 11.97
C TYR A 195 -3.91 -43.13 11.19
N LYS A 196 -3.97 -44.44 11.34
CA LYS A 196 -3.30 -45.38 10.46
C LYS A 196 -3.96 -45.32 9.09
N GLY A 197 -3.16 -45.23 8.04
CA GLY A 197 -3.62 -45.25 6.67
C GLY A 197 -2.85 -46.26 5.82
N GLU A 198 -3.56 -46.91 4.90
CA GLU A 198 -2.99 -47.78 3.87
C GLU A 198 -3.32 -47.19 2.50
N LEU A 199 -2.30 -46.68 1.81
CA LEU A 199 -2.46 -46.05 0.50
C LEU A 199 -2.67 -47.14 -0.57
N ARG A 200 -3.43 -46.79 -1.63
CA ARG A 200 -3.73 -47.74 -2.73
C ARG A 200 -2.50 -48.14 -3.54
N ASP A 201 -1.48 -47.30 -3.60
CA ASP A 201 -0.23 -47.60 -4.30
C ASP A 201 0.61 -48.55 -3.45
N PRO A 202 0.84 -49.82 -3.88
CA PRO A 202 1.58 -50.81 -3.10
C PRO A 202 3.05 -50.46 -2.87
N ARG A 203 3.58 -49.47 -3.62
CA ARG A 203 4.95 -48.96 -3.45
C ARG A 203 5.09 -47.98 -2.30
N MET A 204 3.96 -47.48 -1.79
CA MET A 204 3.95 -46.52 -0.69
C MET A 204 3.96 -47.24 0.66
N PRO A 205 4.66 -46.71 1.67
CA PRO A 205 4.67 -47.31 3.00
C PRO A 205 3.29 -47.19 3.66
N LEU A 206 3.10 -47.93 4.76
CA LEU A 206 2.04 -47.60 5.70
C LEU A 206 2.24 -46.16 6.20
N VAL A 207 1.14 -45.43 6.34
CA VAL A 207 1.19 -44.01 6.70
C VAL A 207 0.45 -43.71 7.99
N ALA A 208 0.89 -42.65 8.66
CA ALA A 208 0.15 -41.98 9.72
C ALA A 208 -0.43 -40.67 9.16
N VAL A 209 -1.75 -40.57 9.09
CA VAL A 209 -2.47 -39.39 8.60
C VAL A 209 -2.88 -38.55 9.81
N LYS A 210 -2.19 -37.42 10.01
CA LYS A 210 -2.50 -36.44 11.05
C LYS A 210 -3.53 -35.45 10.52
N ARG A 211 -4.71 -35.44 11.12
CA ARG A 211 -5.79 -34.51 10.86
C ARG A 211 -5.74 -33.36 11.87
N LEU A 212 -5.52 -32.14 11.38
CA LEU A 212 -5.40 -30.97 12.23
C LEU A 212 -6.78 -30.45 12.67
N THR A 213 -7.15 -30.73 13.92
CA THR A 213 -8.42 -30.32 14.55
C THR A 213 -8.18 -29.34 15.70
N ARG A 214 -7.45 -28.25 15.46
CA ARG A 214 -7.31 -27.19 16.47
C ARG A 214 -8.67 -26.49 16.66
N MET A 215 -9.16 -26.49 17.90
CA MET A 215 -10.55 -26.12 18.24
C MET A 215 -10.83 -24.61 18.26
N LEU A 216 -9.83 -23.71 18.17
CA LEU A 216 -10.03 -22.31 18.60
C LEU A 216 -9.43 -21.21 17.68
N ASP A 217 -8.59 -21.52 16.68
CA ASP A 217 -7.98 -20.49 15.83
C ASP A 217 -7.65 -21.05 14.43
N GLN A 218 -8.30 -20.52 13.40
CA GLN A 218 -8.11 -20.93 12.00
C GLN A 218 -6.80 -20.42 11.42
N THR A 219 -6.42 -19.17 11.71
CA THR A 219 -5.19 -18.56 11.20
C THR A 219 -3.95 -19.26 11.74
N ARG A 220 -3.95 -19.59 13.04
CA ARG A 220 -2.84 -20.38 13.64
C ARG A 220 -2.76 -21.80 13.07
N ARG A 221 -3.91 -22.43 12.75
CA ARG A 221 -3.94 -23.76 12.13
C ARG A 221 -3.26 -23.79 10.77
N GLU A 222 -3.57 -22.82 9.93
CA GLU A 222 -2.98 -22.70 8.60
C GLU A 222 -1.49 -22.40 8.69
N GLN A 223 -1.08 -21.56 9.65
CA GLN A 223 0.34 -21.31 9.92
C GLN A 223 1.09 -22.56 10.39
N ASP A 224 0.54 -23.31 11.35
CA ASP A 224 1.14 -24.55 11.84
C ASP A 224 1.23 -25.59 10.71
N TYR A 225 0.19 -25.72 9.90
CA TYR A 225 0.15 -26.59 8.73
C TYR A 225 1.24 -26.23 7.70
N VAL A 226 1.33 -24.96 7.30
CA VAL A 226 2.34 -24.49 6.35
C VAL A 226 3.74 -24.67 6.93
N THR A 227 3.95 -24.33 8.20
CA THR A 227 5.24 -24.47 8.89
C THR A 227 5.67 -25.94 8.95
N GLU A 228 4.77 -26.84 9.30
CA GLU A 228 5.07 -28.27 9.41
C GLU A 228 5.41 -28.86 8.03
N ILE A 229 4.76 -28.42 6.95
CA ILE A 229 5.11 -28.84 5.59
C ILE A 229 6.45 -28.28 5.13
N THR A 230 6.70 -26.97 5.30
CA THR A 230 7.95 -26.35 4.83
C THR A 230 9.17 -26.84 5.60
N THR A 231 9.03 -27.08 6.92
CA THR A 231 10.14 -27.56 7.76
C THR A 231 10.36 -29.07 7.62
N LEU A 232 9.32 -29.89 7.74
CA LEU A 232 9.47 -31.36 7.70
C LEU A 232 9.57 -31.93 6.29
N GLY A 233 9.08 -31.21 5.27
CA GLY A 233 9.29 -31.59 3.87
C GLY A 233 10.76 -31.60 3.45
N GLN A 234 11.61 -30.81 4.13
CA GLN A 234 13.05 -30.70 3.82
C GLN A 234 13.94 -31.54 4.76
N LEU A 235 13.41 -31.99 5.90
CA LEU A 235 14.18 -32.70 6.92
C LEU A 235 14.11 -34.22 6.71
N SER A 236 15.15 -34.79 6.09
CA SER A 236 15.36 -36.24 6.05
C SER A 236 16.44 -36.63 7.05
N HIS A 237 16.04 -37.00 8.28
CA HIS A 237 16.95 -37.45 9.31
C HIS A 237 16.46 -38.77 9.92
N ARG A 238 17.40 -39.70 10.21
CA ARG A 238 17.13 -41.04 10.77
C ARG A 238 16.30 -41.07 12.07
N ASN A 239 16.21 -39.94 12.79
CA ASN A 239 15.48 -39.82 14.05
C ASN A 239 14.21 -38.94 13.91
N LEU A 240 13.86 -38.50 12.70
CA LEU A 240 12.66 -37.72 12.43
C LEU A 240 11.71 -38.54 11.55
N ILE A 241 10.42 -38.49 11.87
CA ILE A 241 9.41 -39.17 11.07
C ILE A 241 9.27 -38.43 9.73
N LYS A 242 9.48 -39.15 8.63
CA LYS A 242 9.47 -38.59 7.28
C LYS A 242 8.07 -38.11 6.88
N LEU A 243 7.97 -36.88 6.41
CA LEU A 243 6.77 -36.37 5.74
C LEU A 243 6.68 -36.97 4.33
N VAL A 244 5.62 -37.74 4.07
CA VAL A 244 5.35 -38.39 2.79
C VAL A 244 4.52 -37.48 1.89
N GLY A 245 3.63 -36.68 2.48
CA GLY A 245 2.75 -35.79 1.73
C GLY A 245 1.77 -35.03 2.58
N TRP A 246 0.83 -34.39 1.90
CA TRP A 246 -0.10 -33.43 2.51
C TRP A 246 -1.40 -33.36 1.69
N CYS A 247 -2.44 -32.79 2.29
CA CYS A 247 -3.73 -32.56 1.64
C CYS A 247 -4.37 -31.26 2.14
N ASP A 248 -4.84 -30.44 1.20
CA ASP A 248 -5.59 -29.20 1.44
C ASP A 248 -6.98 -29.28 0.79
N GLY A 249 -7.91 -30.05 1.37
CA GLY A 249 -9.21 -30.30 0.72
C GLY A 249 -10.20 -29.11 0.66
N GLY A 250 -9.75 -27.87 0.90
CA GLY A 250 -10.54 -26.64 0.72
C GLY A 250 -11.63 -26.41 1.77
N GLY A 251 -11.38 -26.72 3.04
CA GLY A 251 -12.33 -26.43 4.14
C GLY A 251 -11.77 -26.77 5.52
N ASP A 252 -12.45 -26.29 6.57
CA ASP A 252 -11.99 -26.20 7.98
C ASP A 252 -11.58 -27.51 8.67
N ASN A 253 -11.65 -28.65 7.98
CA ASN A 253 -11.37 -29.97 8.54
C ASN A 253 -10.61 -30.90 7.57
N LYS A 254 -9.99 -30.33 6.54
CA LYS A 254 -9.35 -31.07 5.45
C LYS A 254 -7.86 -30.75 5.29
N LEU A 255 -7.24 -30.15 6.31
CA LEU A 255 -5.79 -30.02 6.42
C LEU A 255 -5.23 -31.30 7.02
N LEU A 256 -4.56 -32.09 6.17
CA LEU A 256 -4.01 -33.39 6.56
C LEU A 256 -2.53 -33.45 6.24
N LEU A 257 -1.75 -34.01 7.16
CA LEU A 257 -0.33 -34.30 6.99
C LEU A 257 -0.13 -35.81 6.98
N VAL A 258 0.67 -36.30 6.04
CA VAL A 258 0.88 -37.74 5.81
C VAL A 258 2.32 -38.06 6.13
N TYR A 259 2.53 -38.90 7.14
CA TYR A 259 3.84 -39.33 7.60
C TYR A 259 4.04 -40.81 7.32
N GLU A 260 5.30 -41.22 7.22
CA GLU A 260 5.65 -42.64 7.23
C GLU A 260 5.35 -43.26 8.61
N LEU A 261 4.63 -44.39 8.64
CA LEU A 261 4.31 -45.07 9.88
C LEU A 261 5.51 -45.89 10.35
N VAL A 262 6.17 -45.45 11.42
CA VAL A 262 7.27 -46.18 12.04
C VAL A 262 6.71 -47.27 12.95
N THR A 263 6.91 -48.54 12.57
CA THR A 263 6.64 -49.67 13.46
C THR A 263 7.89 -49.95 14.30
N ASN A 264 7.94 -49.42 15.52
CA ASN A 264 8.95 -49.89 16.47
C ASN A 264 8.59 -51.34 16.80
N GLY A 265 9.33 -52.29 16.23
CA GLY A 265 9.33 -53.67 16.69
C GLY A 265 9.63 -53.64 18.18
N LYS A 266 8.64 -53.98 19.01
CA LYS A 266 8.97 -54.42 20.37
C LYS A 266 9.74 -55.73 20.21
N PRO A 267 10.95 -55.86 20.81
CA PRO A 267 11.58 -57.17 20.94
C PRO A 267 10.71 -58.11 21.76
#